data_AF-A0A382SDV6-F1
#
_entry.id   AF-A0A382SDV6-F1
#
_cell.length_a   1.000
_cell.length_b   1.000
_cell.length_c   1.000
_cell.angle_alpha   90.00
_cell.angle_beta   90.00
_cell.angle_gamma   90.00
#
_symmetry.space_group_name_H-M   'P 1'
#
loop_
_entity.id
_entity.type
_entity.pdbx_description
1 polymer ?
#
loop_
_entity_poly.entity_id
_entity_poly.type
_entity_poly.pdbx_seq_one_letter_code
_entity_poly.pdbx_strand_id
1 'polypeptide(L)'
;MKHYLHFLIGFGALAGQWALAADAKPVEKTYLRFQEKEKGAALEVGIISMQHKVSGAKVDLVGAVHIGDQAYYEGLNKAFKKYDSVLYEMVKPADVDLGTLPKDRPQSG
;
A
#
# COMPACT_ATOMS: atom_id res chain seq x y z
N MET A 1 -60.75 -33.04 -13.90
CA MET A 1 -59.66 -33.87 -14.49
C MET A 1 -58.41 -33.54 -13.68
N LYS A 2 -57.99 -34.39 -12.72
CA LYS A 2 -56.85 -35.32 -12.85
C LYS A 2 -55.75 -34.66 -13.70
N HIS A 3 -54.60 -34.26 -13.17
CA HIS A 3 -53.58 -35.16 -12.64
C HIS A 3 -52.71 -34.51 -11.55
N TYR A 4 -52.43 -35.33 -10.53
CA TYR A 4 -51.39 -35.16 -9.54
C TYR A 4 -50.02 -35.30 -10.21
N LEU A 5 -49.13 -34.32 -10.00
CA LEU A 5 -47.70 -34.50 -10.24
C LEU A 5 -46.98 -34.32 -8.90
N HIS A 6 -46.47 -35.43 -8.38
CA HIS A 6 -45.74 -35.49 -7.13
C HIS A 6 -44.42 -34.72 -7.23
N PHE A 7 -44.34 -33.61 -6.51
CA PHE A 7 -43.07 -32.96 -6.16
C PHE A 7 -42.46 -33.74 -4.98
N LEU A 8 -41.56 -34.68 -5.24
CA LEU A 8 -40.70 -35.24 -4.21
C LEU A 8 -39.46 -34.34 -4.10
N ILE A 9 -39.55 -33.36 -3.21
CA ILE A 9 -38.41 -32.55 -2.79
C ILE A 9 -37.51 -33.46 -1.94
N GLY A 10 -36.35 -33.82 -2.48
CA GLY A 10 -35.23 -34.33 -1.69
C GLY A 10 -34.66 -33.20 -0.82
N PHE A 11 -35.32 -32.92 0.30
CA PHE A 11 -34.75 -32.12 1.39
C PHE A 11 -33.79 -33.01 2.17
N GLY A 12 -32.55 -33.14 1.69
CA GLY A 12 -31.55 -33.97 2.34
C GLY A 12 -30.15 -33.48 2.03
N ALA A 13 -29.56 -32.76 2.98
CA ALA A 13 -28.15 -32.37 3.02
C ALA A 13 -27.70 -31.29 2.01
N LEU A 14 -28.26 -30.07 2.11
CA LEU A 14 -27.59 -28.87 1.60
C LEU A 14 -27.41 -27.77 2.68
N ALA A 15 -27.40 -28.15 3.96
CA ALA A 15 -27.30 -27.21 5.08
C ALA A 15 -25.90 -27.14 5.74
N GLY A 16 -24.96 -28.00 5.33
CA GLY A 16 -23.70 -28.19 6.06
C GLY A 16 -22.45 -27.48 5.52
N GLN A 17 -22.50 -26.88 4.32
CA GLN A 17 -21.31 -26.34 3.65
C GLN A 17 -21.20 -24.81 3.64
N TRP A 18 -22.14 -24.09 4.27
CA TRP A 18 -22.14 -22.62 4.28
C TRP A 18 -21.60 -22.00 5.59
N ALA A 19 -21.03 -22.79 6.50
CA ALA A 19 -20.69 -22.33 7.86
C ALA A 19 -19.19 -22.06 8.12
N LEU A 20 -18.34 -21.99 7.09
CA LEU A 20 -16.91 -21.69 7.27
C LEU A 20 -16.37 -20.68 6.25
N ALA A 21 -17.15 -19.66 5.91
CA ALA A 21 -16.55 -18.41 5.46
C ALA A 21 -16.17 -17.62 6.72
N ALA A 22 -14.98 -17.89 7.27
CA ALA A 22 -14.43 -17.03 8.31
C ALA A 22 -14.35 -15.61 7.75
N ASP A 23 -15.01 -14.66 8.40
CA ASP A 23 -14.84 -13.23 8.11
C ASP A 23 -13.37 -12.88 8.35
N ALA A 24 -12.57 -12.97 7.29
CA ALA A 24 -11.21 -12.48 7.30
C ALA A 24 -11.28 -10.97 7.48
N LYS A 25 -11.01 -10.50 8.69
CA LYS A 25 -10.88 -9.07 8.96
C LYS A 25 -9.89 -8.47 7.96
N PRO A 26 -10.19 -7.31 7.34
CA PRO A 26 -9.27 -6.67 6.43
C PRO A 26 -7.93 -6.48 7.14
N VAL A 27 -6.85 -6.96 6.53
CA VAL A 27 -5.51 -6.67 7.01
C VAL A 27 -5.30 -5.17 6.85
N GLU A 28 -5.14 -4.48 7.98
CA GLU A 28 -4.80 -3.06 7.97
C GLU A 28 -3.43 -2.91 7.29
N LYS A 29 -3.40 -2.14 6.20
CA LYS A 29 -2.16 -1.89 5.46
C LYS A 29 -1.41 -0.76 6.14
N THR A 30 -0.37 -1.13 6.89
CA THR A 30 0.54 -0.16 7.50
C THR A 30 1.60 0.28 6.48
N TYR A 31 1.69 1.59 6.22
CA TYR A 31 2.66 2.16 5.26
C TYR A 31 3.88 2.81 5.93
N LEU A 32 3.85 2.95 7.25
CA LEU A 32 4.96 3.41 8.06
C LEU A 32 4.93 2.61 9.37
N ARG A 33 6.02 1.93 9.72
CA ARG A 33 6.10 1.20 11.00
C ARG A 33 7.44 1.46 11.69
N PHE A 34 7.36 1.61 13.00
CA PHE A 34 8.53 1.65 13.87
C PHE A 34 8.74 0.27 14.48
N GLN A 35 9.95 -0.25 14.36
CA GLN A 35 10.32 -1.57 14.82
C GLN A 35 11.50 -1.45 15.79
N GLU A 36 11.23 -1.67 17.07
CA GLU A 36 12.30 -1.80 18.07
C GLU A 36 13.15 -3.04 17.77
N LYS A 37 14.46 -2.91 17.98
CA LYS A 37 15.45 -3.99 17.82
C LYS A 37 16.27 -4.08 19.11
N GLU A 38 16.98 -5.18 19.29
CA GLU A 38 17.88 -5.36 20.44
C GLU A 38 18.91 -4.22 20.56
N LYS A 39 19.33 -3.66 19.43
CA LYS A 39 20.21 -2.48 19.35
C LYS A 39 19.60 -1.42 18.46
N GLY A 40 18.82 -0.52 19.06
CA GLY A 40 18.20 0.62 18.38
C GLY A 40 16.82 0.29 17.81
N ALA A 41 16.43 0.99 16.75
CA ALA A 41 15.14 0.80 16.11
C ALA A 41 15.22 1.11 14.61
N ALA A 42 14.26 0.59 13.85
CA ALA A 42 14.11 0.84 12.43
C ALA A 42 12.78 1.54 12.17
N LEU A 43 12.82 2.67 11.44
CA LEU A 43 11.62 3.22 10.80
C LEU A 43 11.55 2.66 9.39
N GLU A 44 10.53 1.85 9.13
CA GLU A 44 10.32 1.23 7.83
C GLU A 44 9.19 1.96 7.10
N VAL A 45 9.48 2.36 5.85
CA VAL A 45 8.56 3.10 5.00
C VAL A 45 8.13 2.22 3.83
N GLY A 46 6.84 2.21 3.52
CA GLY A 46 6.24 1.34 2.52
C GLY A 46 6.58 1.72 1.08
N ILE A 47 6.73 0.70 0.24
CA ILE A 47 6.67 0.80 -1.22
C ILE A 47 5.46 -0.02 -1.67
N ILE A 48 4.50 0.63 -2.33
CA ILE A 48 3.26 -0.01 -2.78
C ILE A 48 3.26 -0.08 -4.30
N SER A 49 3.37 -1.29 -4.83
CA SER A 49 3.26 -1.52 -6.26
C SER A 49 1.82 -1.66 -6.70
N MET A 50 1.44 -0.88 -7.70
CA MET A 50 0.13 -0.86 -8.31
C MET A 50 0.27 -1.10 -9.81
N GLN A 51 -0.70 -1.80 -10.39
CA GLN A 51 -0.77 -2.00 -11.84
C GLN A 51 -2.17 -1.68 -12.34
N HIS A 52 -2.24 -0.80 -13.33
CA HIS A 52 -3.50 -0.50 -14.00
C HIS A 52 -3.93 -1.70 -14.85
N LYS A 53 -5.15 -2.19 -14.62
CA LYS A 53 -5.63 -3.46 -15.21
C LYS A 53 -5.73 -3.43 -16.75
N VAL A 54 -6.02 -2.27 -17.34
CA VAL A 54 -6.26 -2.15 -18.79
C VAL A 54 -5.00 -1.74 -19.54
N SER A 55 -4.37 -0.63 -19.16
CA SER A 55 -3.16 -0.14 -19.84
C SER A 55 -1.89 -0.91 -19.46
N GLY A 56 -1.93 -1.69 -18.38
CA GLY A 56 -0.75 -2.37 -17.84
C GLY A 56 0.26 -1.46 -17.15
N ALA A 57 0.01 -0.14 -17.09
CA ALA A 57 0.89 0.84 -16.47
C ALA A 57 1.17 0.47 -15.01
N LYS A 58 2.45 0.54 -14.60
CA LYS A 58 2.90 0.22 -13.25
C LYS A 58 3.30 1.50 -12.52
N VAL A 59 2.90 1.60 -11.27
CA VAL A 59 3.24 2.73 -10.39
C VAL A 59 3.67 2.15 -9.04
N ASP A 60 4.85 2.54 -8.57
CA ASP A 60 5.26 2.30 -7.20
C ASP A 60 5.10 3.58 -6.38
N LEU A 61 4.24 3.55 -5.37
CA LEU A 61 4.15 4.63 -4.38
C LEU A 61 5.26 4.40 -3.35
N VAL A 62 6.33 5.19 -3.46
CA VAL A 62 7.49 5.13 -2.57
C VAL A 62 7.35 6.21 -1.50
N GLY A 63 7.23 5.81 -0.23
CA GLY A 63 7.35 6.76 0.87
C GLY A 63 8.81 7.13 1.13
N ALA A 64 9.09 8.43 1.23
CA ALA A 64 10.41 8.97 1.56
C ALA A 64 10.33 9.89 2.79
N VAL A 65 11.31 9.77 3.71
CA VAL A 65 11.35 10.56 4.95
C VAL A 65 12.65 11.37 5.03
N HIS A 66 12.57 12.57 5.62
CA HIS A 66 13.71 13.50 5.71
C HIS A 66 14.69 13.19 6.85
N ILE A 67 14.49 12.10 7.59
CA ILE A 67 15.31 11.72 8.75
C ILE A 67 16.34 10.62 8.45
N GLY A 68 16.50 10.22 7.18
CA GLY A 68 17.47 9.21 6.75
C GLY A 68 18.91 9.74 6.72
N ASP A 69 19.87 8.81 6.73
CA ASP A 69 21.29 9.11 6.51
C ASP A 69 21.65 9.11 5.00
N GLN A 70 22.91 9.40 4.67
CA GLN A 70 23.37 9.45 3.28
C GLN A 70 23.13 8.12 2.54
N ALA A 71 23.39 6.97 3.19
CA ALA A 71 23.20 5.66 2.58
C ALA A 71 21.73 5.39 2.22
N TYR A 72 20.79 5.87 3.04
CA TYR A 72 19.35 5.84 2.73
C TYR A 72 19.02 6.60 1.44
N TYR A 73 19.51 7.85 1.30
CA TYR A 73 19.25 8.65 0.10
C TYR A 73 19.92 8.09 -1.16
N GLU A 74 21.14 7.57 -1.05
CA GLU A 74 21.82 6.86 -2.14
C GLU A 74 21.02 5.64 -2.61
N GLY A 75 20.42 4.91 -1.67
CA GLY A 75 19.52 3.78 -1.95
C GLY A 75 18.29 4.20 -2.76
N LEU A 76 17.62 5.27 -2.34
CA LEU A 76 16.48 5.84 -3.07
C LEU A 76 16.88 6.31 -4.46
N ASN A 77 17.98 7.07 -4.58
CA ASN A 77 18.48 7.58 -5.86
C ASN A 77 18.83 6.44 -6.82
N LYS A 78 19.40 5.33 -6.32
CA LYS A 78 19.67 4.13 -7.12
C LYS A 78 18.39 3.43 -7.56
N ALA A 79 17.37 3.36 -6.70
CA ALA A 79 16.08 2.79 -7.04
C ALA A 79 15.37 3.64 -8.11
N PHE A 80 15.41 4.97 -7.98
CA PHE A 80 14.71 5.91 -8.86
C PHE A 80 15.15 5.84 -10.32
N LYS A 81 16.42 5.50 -10.57
CA LYS A 81 16.96 5.30 -11.94
C LYS A 81 16.27 4.17 -12.72
N LYS A 82 15.46 3.33 -12.08
CA LYS A 82 14.73 2.23 -12.72
C LYS A 82 13.35 2.63 -13.25
N TYR A 83 12.85 3.81 -12.87
CA TYR A 83 11.53 4.29 -13.31
C TYR A 83 11.67 5.20 -14.52
N ASP A 84 10.69 5.13 -15.43
CA ASP A 84 10.63 6.02 -16.59
C ASP A 84 10.44 7.48 -16.20
N SER A 85 9.80 7.73 -15.05
CA SER A 85 9.57 9.06 -14.49
C SER A 85 9.37 8.97 -12.98
N VAL A 86 9.75 10.03 -12.27
CA VAL A 86 9.53 10.18 -10.83
C VAL A 86 8.66 11.40 -10.60
N LEU A 87 7.50 11.20 -9.99
CA LEU A 87 6.65 12.29 -9.49
C LEU A 87 6.89 12.44 -8.00
N TYR A 88 7.15 13.67 -7.57
CA TYR A 88 7.29 13.99 -6.16
C TYR A 88 6.04 14.70 -5.66
N GLU A 89 5.47 14.17 -4.59
CA GLU A 89 4.37 14.80 -3.85
C GLU A 89 4.84 15.10 -2.43
N MET A 90 4.80 16.37 -2.03
CA MET A 90 5.16 16.81 -0.70
C MET A 90 3.91 16.90 0.18
N VAL A 91 3.96 16.31 1.37
CA VAL A 91 3.00 16.60 2.44
C VAL A 91 3.57 17.73 3.29
N LYS A 92 2.91 18.89 3.29
CA LYS A 92 3.27 20.06 4.10
C LYS A 92 2.03 20.67 4.75
N PRO A 93 2.18 21.43 5.85
CA PRO A 93 1.12 22.29 6.34
C PRO A 93 0.58 23.23 5.26
N ALA A 94 -0.70 23.58 5.34
CA ALA A 94 -1.39 24.38 4.32
C ALA A 94 -0.76 25.77 4.15
N ASP A 95 -0.27 26.35 5.24
CA ASP A 95 0.31 27.69 5.37
C ASP A 95 1.77 27.81 4.93
N VAL A 96 2.46 26.71 4.64
CA VAL A 96 3.85 26.75 4.16
C VAL A 96 3.90 27.16 2.69
N ASP A 97 4.37 28.37 2.36
CA ASP A 97 4.60 28.80 0.97
C ASP A 97 5.96 28.30 0.46
N LEU A 98 5.95 27.45 -0.57
CA LEU A 98 7.15 26.92 -1.21
C LEU A 98 8.02 28.02 -1.86
N GLY A 99 7.41 29.12 -2.31
CA GLY A 99 8.11 30.25 -2.92
C GLY A 99 8.99 31.04 -1.95
N THR A 100 8.77 30.85 -0.65
CA THR A 100 9.47 31.53 0.44
C THR A 100 10.56 30.68 1.10
N LEU A 101 10.72 29.43 0.67
CA LEU A 101 11.78 28.57 1.19
C LEU A 101 13.16 29.12 0.80
N PRO A 102 14.15 29.13 1.74
CA PRO A 102 15.51 29.55 1.44
C PRO A 102 16.08 28.75 0.26
N LYS A 103 16.49 29.46 -0.80
CA LYS A 103 17.00 28.87 -2.04
C LYS A 103 18.42 28.31 -1.90
N ASP A 104 19.10 28.74 -0.85
CA ASP A 104 20.44 28.33 -0.43
C ASP A 104 20.44 27.14 0.53
N ARG A 105 19.33 26.41 0.63
CA ARG A 105 19.28 25.21 1.47
C ARG A 105 20.35 24.23 0.98
N PRO A 106 21.25 23.75 1.87
CA PRO A 106 22.16 22.68 1.51
C PRO A 106 21.34 21.51 0.98
N GLN A 107 21.66 21.07 -0.23
CA GLN A 107 21.05 19.87 -0.79
C GLN A 107 21.36 18.73 0.18
N SER A 108 20.33 18.02 0.64
CA SER A 108 20.51 16.76 1.35
C SER A 108 21.19 15.80 0.37
N GLY A 109 22.49 15.54 0.60
CA GLY A 109 23.28 14.56 -0.13
C GLY A 109 22.83 13.14 0.14
#